data_AF-A0A453I020-F1
#
_entry.id   AF-A0A453I020-F1
#
_cell.length_a   1.000
_cell.length_b   1.000
_cell.length_c   1.000
_cell.angle_alpha   90.00
_cell.angle_beta   90.00
_cell.angle_gamma   90.00
#
_symmetry.space_group_name_H-M   'P 1'
#
loop_
_entity.id
_entity.type
_entity.pdbx_description
1 polymer ?
#
loop_
_entity_poly.entity_id
_entity_poly.type
_entity_poly.pdbx_seq_one_letter_code
_entity_poly.pdbx_strand_id
1 'polypeptide(L)'
;MEVHNEVDGSGVPLAVLLKRELCNQKVEKPDILFGEASKSKKGEDFTLLVANCHRTPGEGPGDDAGGDDTISMFVIVDGHNGPAAAVYTRENLPNNVLAAIPPNLTSEEWTAALPRALVAGFVKTDKDFQTKGIVLSLDLHF
;
A
#
# COMPACT_ATOMS: atom_id res chain seq x y z
N MET A 1 -8.00 -46.49 10.63
CA MET A 1 -6.86 -45.86 11.31
C MET A 1 -6.05 -45.21 10.20
N GLU A 2 -6.44 -44.01 9.80
CA GLU A 2 -5.82 -43.25 8.72
C GLU A 2 -5.05 -42.10 9.37
N VAL A 3 -3.73 -42.11 9.19
CA VAL A 3 -2.83 -41.04 9.58
C VAL A 3 -2.72 -40.11 8.38
N HIS A 4 -3.43 -38.98 8.42
CA HIS A 4 -3.31 -37.92 7.43
C HIS A 4 -2.52 -36.75 8.03
N ASN A 5 -1.52 -36.31 7.27
CA ASN A 5 -0.50 -35.33 7.59
C ASN A 5 -1.01 -33.88 7.68
N GLU A 6 -0.30 -33.08 8.49
CA GLU A 6 0.00 -31.64 8.35
C GLU A 6 -1.18 -30.64 8.46
N VAL A 7 -1.11 -29.56 9.25
CA VAL A 7 -0.02 -28.58 9.42
C VAL A 7 0.32 -28.38 10.90
N ASP A 8 1.58 -28.56 11.26
CA ASP A 8 2.10 -28.25 12.58
C ASP A 8 1.86 -26.77 12.91
N GLY A 9 1.28 -26.49 14.07
CA GLY A 9 1.02 -25.13 14.57
C GLY A 9 2.30 -24.36 14.93
N SER A 10 3.43 -24.68 14.31
CA SER A 10 4.75 -24.07 14.51
C SER A 10 4.92 -22.77 13.74
N GLY A 11 3.85 -21.97 13.65
CA GLY A 11 3.99 -20.56 13.36
C GLY A 11 4.88 -19.94 14.43
N VAL A 12 6.06 -19.48 14.06
CA VAL A 12 6.94 -18.73 14.98
C VAL A 12 6.14 -17.52 15.47
N PRO A 13 5.96 -17.34 16.80
CA PRO A 13 5.16 -16.23 17.31
C PRO A 13 5.71 -14.90 16.78
N LEU A 14 4.82 -13.99 16.40
CA LEU A 14 5.21 -12.66 15.91
C LEU A 14 6.17 -11.96 16.88
N ALA A 15 5.98 -12.12 18.19
CA ALA A 15 6.88 -11.60 19.22
C ALA A 15 8.31 -12.16 19.12
N VAL A 16 8.49 -13.40 18.65
CA VAL A 16 9.81 -14.01 18.40
C VAL A 16 10.42 -13.45 17.12
N LEU A 17 9.64 -13.23 16.07
CA LEU A 17 10.11 -12.60 14.83
C LEU A 17 10.53 -11.14 15.07
N LEU A 18 9.68 -10.36 15.76
CA LEU A 18 9.97 -8.99 16.19
C LEU A 18 11.20 -8.94 17.11
N LYS A 19 11.37 -9.92 18.00
CA LYS A 19 12.56 -10.01 18.87
C LYS A 19 13.82 -10.35 18.08
N ARG A 20 13.75 -11.20 17.04
CA ARG A 20 14.90 -11.50 16.17
C ARG A 20 15.34 -10.27 15.36
N GLU A 21 14.38 -9.52 14.86
CA GLU A 21 14.61 -8.24 14.20
C GLU A 21 15.21 -7.20 15.16
N LEU A 22 14.66 -7.09 16.38
CA LEU A 22 15.21 -6.27 17.46
C LEU A 22 16.62 -6.71 17.91
N CYS A 23 16.97 -7.99 17.74
CA CYS A 23 18.25 -8.57 18.15
C CYS A 23 19.36 -8.51 17.08
N ASN A 24 19.21 -7.69 16.03
CA ASN A 24 20.31 -7.24 15.17
C ASN A 24 21.06 -8.34 14.38
N GLN A 25 20.35 -9.12 13.53
CA GLN A 25 21.02 -9.54 12.29
C GLN A 25 21.13 -8.32 11.37
N LYS A 26 22.34 -7.76 11.32
CA LYS A 26 22.65 -6.42 10.80
C LYS A 26 22.33 -6.28 9.31
N VAL A 27 21.39 -5.39 8.99
CA VAL A 27 21.49 -4.48 7.83
C VAL A 27 21.97 -3.16 8.41
N GLU A 28 23.11 -2.64 7.94
CA GLU A 28 23.89 -1.68 8.73
C GLU A 28 23.29 -0.26 8.78
N LYS A 29 22.17 0.02 8.08
CA LYS A 29 21.36 1.25 8.24
C LYS A 29 20.11 1.25 7.32
N PRO A 30 18.96 0.71 7.75
CA PRO A 30 17.69 1.04 7.11
C PRO A 30 17.09 2.29 7.79
N ASP A 31 16.72 3.31 7.00
CA ASP A 31 16.05 4.52 7.52
C ASP A 31 14.61 4.25 8.01
N ILE A 32 14.00 3.16 7.53
CA ILE A 32 12.68 2.68 7.95
C ILE A 32 12.71 1.15 8.06
N LEU A 33 12.27 0.63 9.22
CA LEU A 33 11.99 -0.80 9.44
C LEU A 33 10.47 -0.99 9.55
N PHE A 34 9.94 -2.05 8.93
CA PHE A 34 8.51 -2.33 8.97
C PHE A 34 8.24 -3.83 8.99
N GLY A 35 7.11 -4.19 9.59
CA GLY A 35 6.57 -5.55 9.56
C GLY A 35 5.05 -5.48 9.43
N GLU A 36 4.46 -6.53 8.87
CA GLU A 36 3.02 -6.67 8.75
C GLU A 36 2.55 -7.89 9.54
N ALA A 37 1.43 -7.75 10.24
CA ALA A 37 0.66 -8.87 10.73
C ALA A 37 -0.82 -8.61 10.46
N SER A 38 -1.48 -9.55 9.82
CA SER A 38 -2.92 -9.50 9.56
C SER A 38 -3.58 -10.80 10.01
N LYS A 39 -4.82 -10.68 10.51
CA LYS A 39 -5.67 -11.82 10.86
C LYS A 39 -7.09 -11.54 10.37
N SER A 40 -7.29 -11.65 9.06
CA SER A 40 -8.61 -11.50 8.47
C SER A 40 -9.33 -12.85 8.39
N LYS A 41 -10.61 -12.88 8.79
CA LYS A 41 -11.46 -14.08 8.67
C LYS A 41 -12.12 -14.19 7.28
N LYS A 42 -12.22 -13.07 6.56
CA LYS A 42 -13.05 -12.95 5.34
C LYS A 42 -12.26 -12.44 4.12
N GLY A 43 -10.99 -12.08 4.28
CA GLY A 43 -10.13 -11.62 3.19
C GLY A 43 -10.53 -10.25 2.63
N GLU A 44 -11.17 -9.43 3.47
CA GLU A 44 -11.64 -8.09 3.09
C GLU A 44 -10.67 -6.99 3.56
N ASP A 45 -9.72 -7.33 4.44
CA ASP A 45 -8.74 -6.40 4.99
C ASP A 45 -7.41 -6.52 4.24
N PHE A 46 -6.81 -5.39 3.91
CA PHE A 46 -5.54 -5.35 3.19
C PHE A 46 -4.57 -4.40 3.85
N THR A 47 -3.30 -4.82 3.90
CA THR A 47 -2.18 -3.92 4.14
C THR A 47 -1.39 -3.81 2.85
N LEU A 48 -0.90 -2.60 2.56
CA LEU A 48 -0.01 -2.34 1.44
C LEU A 48 1.14 -1.48 1.92
N LEU A 49 2.34 -1.90 1.56
CA LEU A 49 3.50 -1.05 1.59
C LEU A 49 3.94 -0.75 0.17
N VAL A 50 4.01 0.54 -0.15
CA VAL A 50 4.74 1.05 -1.32
C VAL A 50 6.02 1.67 -0.79
N ALA A 51 7.09 0.87 -0.76
CA ALA A 51 8.42 1.35 -0.34
C ALA A 51 9.13 2.01 -1.51
N ASN A 52 9.99 2.98 -1.20
CA ASN A 52 10.89 3.64 -2.14
C ASN A 52 10.18 4.21 -3.40
N CYS A 53 8.96 4.75 -3.25
CA CYS A 53 8.30 5.44 -4.34
C CYS A 53 8.96 6.81 -4.55
N HIS A 54 9.39 7.08 -5.78
CA HIS A 54 9.95 8.38 -6.13
C HIS A 54 8.87 9.46 -6.07
N ARG A 55 9.22 10.67 -5.61
CA ARG A 55 8.26 11.77 -5.51
C ARG A 55 7.79 12.26 -6.88
N THR A 56 8.61 12.12 -7.92
CA THR A 56 8.29 12.46 -9.32
C THR A 56 8.14 11.21 -10.20
N PRO A 57 7.09 11.12 -11.03
CA PRO A 57 7.00 10.07 -12.05
C PRO A 57 7.97 10.33 -13.21
N GLY A 58 9.01 9.52 -13.35
CA GLY A 58 9.80 9.42 -14.59
C GLY A 58 11.19 10.07 -14.61
N GLU A 59 11.68 10.66 -13.52
CA GLU A 59 13.10 11.02 -13.40
C GLU A 59 13.91 9.78 -13.00
N GLY A 60 14.77 9.33 -13.91
CA GLY A 60 15.84 8.41 -13.55
C GLY A 60 16.85 9.10 -12.62
N PRO A 61 17.77 8.37 -11.98
CA PRO A 61 18.77 8.96 -11.12
C PRO A 61 19.64 9.90 -11.96
N GLY A 62 19.38 11.20 -11.87
CA GLY A 62 20.18 12.24 -12.50
C GLY A 62 21.47 12.43 -11.72
N ASP A 63 22.57 12.59 -12.45
CA ASP A 63 23.94 12.50 -11.94
C ASP A 63 24.35 13.61 -10.95
N ASP A 64 23.45 14.53 -10.59
CA ASP A 64 23.72 15.71 -9.75
C ASP A 64 22.67 16.00 -8.66
N ALA A 65 21.72 15.09 -8.36
CA ALA A 65 20.72 15.31 -7.30
C ALA A 65 21.18 14.73 -5.95
N GLY A 66 21.55 15.61 -5.01
CA GLY A 66 21.84 15.21 -3.64
C GLY A 66 20.60 14.65 -2.93
N GLY A 67 20.69 13.41 -2.46
CA GLY A 67 19.77 12.80 -1.50
C GLY A 67 18.59 12.05 -2.12
N ASP A 68 18.43 10.80 -1.70
CA ASP A 68 17.37 9.85 -2.07
C ASP A 68 15.96 10.48 -1.95
N ASP A 69 15.39 10.92 -3.08
CA ASP A 69 14.07 11.57 -3.16
C ASP A 69 12.94 10.52 -3.23
N THR A 70 12.98 9.60 -2.27
CA THR A 70 12.00 8.53 -2.15
C THR A 70 11.10 8.77 -0.93
N ILE A 71 9.88 8.30 -1.06
CA ILE A 71 8.89 8.23 0.02
C ILE A 71 8.50 6.77 0.22
N SER A 72 7.94 6.47 1.38
CA SER A 72 7.30 5.19 1.66
C SER A 72 5.85 5.43 2.06
N MET A 73 4.92 4.71 1.45
CA MET A 73 3.50 4.79 1.75
C MET A 73 3.03 3.47 2.40
N PHE A 74 2.45 3.60 3.59
CA PHE A 74 1.84 2.49 4.33
C PHE A 74 0.32 2.70 4.31
N VAL A 75 -0.42 1.69 3.84
CA VAL A 75 -1.87 1.76 3.72
C VAL A 75 -2.49 0.55 4.40
N ILE A 76 -3.47 0.79 5.27
CA ILE A 76 -4.31 -0.24 5.87
C ILE A 76 -5.73 0.03 5.41
N VAL A 77 -6.37 -0.99 4.84
CA VAL A 77 -7.73 -0.93 4.33
C VAL A 77 -8.56 -1.97 5.08
N ASP A 78 -9.54 -1.50 5.85
CA ASP A 78 -10.53 -2.32 6.54
C ASP A 78 -11.76 -2.43 5.63
N GLY A 79 -11.91 -3.57 4.96
CA GLY A 79 -12.98 -3.78 4.01
C GLY A 79 -14.24 -4.31 4.67
N HIS A 80 -15.39 -3.91 4.15
CA HIS A 80 -16.69 -4.44 4.57
C HIS A 80 -17.57 -4.78 3.37
N ASN A 81 -18.53 -5.68 3.55
CA ASN A 81 -19.55 -6.03 2.54
C ASN A 81 -18.97 -6.56 1.21
N GLY A 82 -17.85 -7.30 1.28
CA GLY A 82 -17.13 -7.84 0.13
C GLY A 82 -15.73 -7.23 0.02
N PRO A 83 -14.77 -7.95 -0.57
CA PRO A 83 -13.38 -7.46 -0.69
C PRO A 83 -13.20 -6.43 -1.81
N ALA A 84 -14.17 -6.28 -2.72
CA ALA A 84 -14.00 -5.56 -3.98
C ALA A 84 -13.54 -4.11 -3.80
N ALA A 85 -14.17 -3.36 -2.88
CA ALA A 85 -13.80 -1.97 -2.62
C ALA A 85 -12.37 -1.88 -2.06
N ALA A 86 -12.04 -2.75 -1.10
CA ALA A 86 -10.74 -2.73 -0.45
C ALA A 86 -9.60 -3.14 -1.40
N VAL A 87 -9.83 -4.16 -2.24
CA VAL A 87 -8.92 -4.55 -3.34
C VAL A 87 -8.72 -3.38 -4.31
N TYR A 88 -9.81 -2.74 -4.74
CA TYR A 88 -9.73 -1.63 -5.68
C TYR A 88 -8.94 -0.44 -5.11
N THR A 89 -9.22 -0.09 -3.85
CA THR A 89 -8.49 0.95 -3.12
C THR A 89 -7.00 0.61 -3.05
N ARG A 90 -6.63 -0.61 -2.66
CA ARG A 90 -5.24 -1.06 -2.58
C ARG A 90 -4.49 -0.87 -3.91
N GLU A 91 -5.13 -1.20 -5.03
CA GLU A 91 -4.49 -1.21 -6.34
C GLU A 91 -4.39 0.18 -6.99
N ASN A 92 -5.29 1.10 -6.65
CA ASN A 92 -5.44 2.35 -7.39
C ASN A 92 -5.16 3.61 -6.54
N LEU A 93 -5.43 3.57 -5.23
CA LEU A 93 -5.33 4.77 -4.39
C LEU A 93 -3.91 5.37 -4.37
N PRO A 94 -2.82 4.61 -4.14
CA PRO A 94 -1.48 5.19 -4.11
C PRO A 94 -1.14 5.92 -5.42
N ASN A 95 -1.42 5.28 -6.56
CA ASN A 95 -1.17 5.85 -7.88
C ASN A 95 -2.02 7.10 -8.13
N ASN A 96 -3.30 7.08 -7.74
CA ASN A 96 -4.19 8.23 -7.88
C ASN A 96 -3.76 9.42 -7.00
N VAL A 97 -3.22 9.17 -5.80
CA VAL A 97 -2.67 10.22 -4.93
C VAL A 97 -1.41 10.82 -5.56
N LEU A 98 -0.46 10.00 -5.99
CA LEU A 98 0.78 10.48 -6.60
C LEU A 98 0.53 11.24 -7.91
N ALA A 99 -0.38 10.75 -8.76
CA ALA A 99 -0.75 11.42 -10.01
C ALA A 99 -1.47 12.77 -9.79
N ALA A 100 -2.01 13.02 -8.59
CA ALA A 100 -2.66 14.28 -8.26
C ALA A 100 -1.68 15.34 -7.75
N ILE A 101 -0.41 14.98 -7.49
CA ILE A 101 0.63 15.93 -7.10
C ILE A 101 1.19 16.59 -8.38
N PRO A 102 1.25 17.93 -8.46
CA PRO A 102 1.88 18.60 -9.59
C PRO A 102 3.35 18.18 -9.76
N PRO A 103 3.86 18.05 -11.00
CA PRO A 103 5.27 17.76 -11.24
C PRO A 103 6.16 18.97 -10.94
N ASN A 104 7.48 18.73 -10.83
CA ASN A 104 8.52 19.77 -10.68
C ASN A 104 8.39 20.64 -9.42
N LEU A 105 7.98 20.04 -8.30
CA LEU A 105 7.91 20.72 -7.00
C LEU A 105 9.19 20.47 -6.20
N THR A 106 9.60 21.45 -5.40
CA THR A 106 10.55 21.23 -4.30
C THR A 106 9.96 20.28 -3.25
N SER A 107 10.80 19.73 -2.37
CA SER A 107 10.35 18.85 -1.29
C SER A 107 9.31 19.52 -0.38
N GLU A 108 9.50 20.79 -0.05
CA GLU A 108 8.58 21.59 0.78
C GLU A 108 7.24 21.82 0.07
N GLU A 109 7.27 22.17 -1.21
CA GLU A 109 6.06 22.39 -2.02
C GLU A 109 5.29 21.08 -2.24
N TRP A 110 6.00 19.98 -2.49
CA TRP A 110 5.43 18.64 -2.59
C TRP A 110 4.69 18.27 -1.30
N THR A 111 5.33 18.52 -0.14
CA THR A 111 4.74 18.27 1.18
C THR A 111 3.51 19.15 1.41
N ALA A 112 3.55 20.42 0.99
CA ALA A 112 2.42 21.34 1.08
C ALA A 112 1.25 20.96 0.14
N ALA A 113 1.54 20.31 -0.99
CA ALA A 113 0.54 19.84 -1.95
C ALA A 113 -0.13 18.52 -1.51
N LEU A 114 0.55 17.69 -0.71
CA LEU A 114 0.12 16.35 -0.34
C LEU A 114 -1.31 16.27 0.25
N PRO A 115 -1.75 17.14 1.19
CA PRO A 115 -3.12 17.07 1.72
C PRO A 115 -4.20 17.20 0.64
N ARG A 116 -3.97 18.05 -0.37
CA ARG A 116 -4.92 18.22 -1.48
C ARG A 116 -4.87 17.04 -2.44
N ALA A 117 -3.68 16.51 -2.72
CA ALA A 117 -3.50 15.34 -3.55
C ALA A 117 -4.13 14.08 -2.94
N LEU A 118 -4.06 13.92 -1.62
CA LEU A 118 -4.78 12.87 -0.90
C LEU A 118 -6.29 12.98 -1.16
N VAL A 119 -6.90 14.15 -0.92
CA VAL A 119 -8.33 14.36 -1.18
C VAL A 119 -8.68 14.03 -2.64
N ALA A 120 -7.92 14.54 -3.60
CA ALA A 120 -8.16 14.28 -5.02
C ALA A 120 -8.02 12.78 -5.38
N GLY A 121 -7.00 12.11 -4.85
CA GLY A 121 -6.75 10.69 -5.07
C GLY A 121 -7.85 9.80 -4.50
N PHE A 122 -8.33 10.10 -3.29
CA PHE A 122 -9.48 9.40 -2.68
C PHE A 122 -10.76 9.61 -3.49
N VAL A 123 -11.07 10.86 -3.87
CA VAL A 123 -12.27 11.19 -4.67
C VAL A 123 -12.24 10.50 -6.03
N LYS A 124 -11.08 10.47 -6.70
CA LYS A 124 -10.92 9.78 -7.99
C LYS A 124 -11.11 8.27 -7.83
N THR A 125 -10.46 7.68 -6.83
CA THR A 125 -10.56 6.23 -6.57
C THR A 125 -12.00 5.82 -6.29
N ASP A 126 -12.75 6.60 -5.49
CA ASP A 126 -14.16 6.34 -5.21
C ASP A 126 -15.04 6.42 -6.47
N LYS A 127 -14.90 7.49 -7.27
CA LYS A 127 -15.65 7.66 -8.53
C LYS A 127 -15.36 6.55 -9.53
N ASP A 128 -14.10 6.18 -9.70
CA ASP A 128 -13.71 5.14 -10.64
C ASP A 128 -14.26 3.77 -10.19
N PHE A 129 -14.23 3.48 -8.89
CA PHE A 129 -14.83 2.27 -8.33
C PHE A 129 -16.34 2.19 -8.57
N GLN A 130 -17.07 3.28 -8.29
CA GLN A 130 -18.52 3.37 -8.53
C GLN A 130 -18.87 3.14 -9.99
N THR A 131 -18.06 3.67 -10.91
CA THR A 131 -18.27 3.49 -12.36
C THR A 131 -18.17 2.02 -12.78
N LYS A 132 -17.27 1.24 -12.17
CA LYS A 132 -17.15 -0.21 -12.44
C LYS A 132 -18.36 -1.01 -11.94
N GLY A 133 -19.00 -0.57 -10.85
CA GLY A 133 -20.26 -1.15 -10.38
C GLY A 133 -21.43 -0.91 -11.33
N ILE A 134 -21.44 0.22 -12.04
CA ILE A 134 -22.47 0.58 -13.03
C ILE A 134 -22.37 -0.31 -14.28
N VAL A 135 -21.15 -0.61 -14.75
CA VAL A 135 -20.94 -1.46 -15.94
C VAL A 135 -21.48 -2.88 -15.71
N LEU A 136 -21.18 -3.51 -14.57
CA LEU A 136 -21.69 -4.85 -14.26
C LEU A 136 -23.23 -4.89 -14.09
N SER A 137 -23.87 -3.80 -13.65
CA SER A 137 -25.33 -3.73 -13.55
C SER A 137 -26.03 -3.63 -14.90
N LEU A 138 -25.36 -3.12 -15.93
CA LEU A 138 -25.89 -3.00 -17.29
C LEU A 138 -25.69 -4.30 -18.10
N ASP A 139 -24.65 -5.07 -17.80
CA ASP A 139 -24.36 -6.36 -18.47
C ASP A 139 -25.24 -7.54 -17.97
N LEU A 140 -26.10 -7.31 -16.97
CA LEU A 140 -27.01 -8.31 -16.39
C LEU A 140 -28.47 -8.24 -16.93
N HIS A 141 -28.70 -7.48 -18.01
CA HIS A 141 -30.02 -7.28 -18.63
C HIS A 141 -30.15 -7.84 -20.07
N PHE A 142 -29.36 -8.84 -20.47
CA PHE A 142 -29.55 -9.57 -21.73
C PHE A 142 -29.68 -11.07 -21.52
#